data_AF-A0A699S2A5-F1
#
_entry.id   AF-A0A699S2A5-F1
#
_cell.length_a   1.000
_cell.length_b   1.000
_cell.length_c   1.000
_cell.angle_alpha   90.00
_cell.angle_beta   90.00
_cell.angle_gamma   90.00
#
_symmetry.space_group_name_H-M   'P 1'
#
loop_
_entity.id
_entity.type
_entity.pdbx_description
1 polymer ?
#
loop_
_entity_poly.entity_id
_entity_poly.type
_entity_poly.pdbx_seq_one_letter_code
_entity_poly.pdbx_strand_id
1 'polypeptide(L)'
;VWSLVDYPKRVRPIRIKWVLKNKKDKRGIVIRNKARLVAQGHTQEERIDYDEVFAPVARTKAIRLFLAYASFIGFTVYQMDVKSAFLYNTIDEEVYVMQPPGF
;
A
#
# COMPACT_ATOMS: atom_id res chain seq x y z
N VAL A 1 -2.29 18.25 0.67
CA VAL A 1 -1.29 19.05 -0.10
C VAL A 1 0.00 19.03 0.71
N TRP A 2 1.15 18.79 0.09
CA TRP A 2 2.44 18.70 0.80
C TRP A 2 3.11 20.08 0.88
N SER A 3 3.80 20.36 1.98
CA SER A 3 4.60 21.57 2.18
C SER A 3 6.05 21.20 2.53
N LEU A 4 7.01 21.93 1.96
CA LEU A 4 8.41 21.78 2.34
C LEU A 4 8.65 22.55 3.64
N VAL A 5 9.24 21.88 4.62
CA VAL A 5 9.52 22.42 5.95
C VAL A 5 10.97 22.13 6.34
N ASP A 6 11.53 22.95 7.23
CA ASP A 6 12.83 22.67 7.84
C ASP A 6 12.80 21.37 8.64
N TYR A 7 13.97 20.76 8.85
CA TYR A 7 14.07 19.49 9.55
C TYR A 7 13.49 19.58 10.97
N PRO A 8 12.36 18.90 11.26
CA PRO A 8 11.70 18.99 12.55
C PRO A 8 12.55 18.37 13.66
N LYS A 9 12.69 19.08 14.78
CA LYS A 9 13.41 18.55 15.95
C LYS A 9 12.58 17.45 16.61
N ARG A 10 13.24 16.35 17.01
CA ARG A 10 12.65 15.18 17.71
C ARG A 10 11.72 14.30 16.87
N VAL A 11 11.68 14.47 15.55
CA VAL A 11 10.93 13.57 14.65
C VAL A 11 11.94 12.71 13.86
N ARG A 12 11.58 11.45 13.62
CA ARG A 12 12.30 10.57 12.69
C ARG A 12 11.53 10.52 11.35
N PRO A 13 11.85 11.39 10.37
CA PRO A 13 11.13 11.41 9.10
C PRO A 13 11.33 10.12 8.31
N ILE A 14 10.26 9.68 7.63
CA ILE A 14 10.27 8.46 6.82
C ILE A 14 11.18 8.67 5.61
N ARG A 15 12.16 7.78 5.45
CA ARG A 15 12.98 7.77 4.24
C ARG A 15 12.15 7.25 3.07
N ILE A 16 12.14 7.99 1.98
CA ILE A 16 11.46 7.61 0.73
C ILE A 16 12.47 7.53 -0.42
N LYS A 17 12.14 6.76 -1.46
CA LYS A 17 12.93 6.67 -2.69
C LYS A 17 12.05 6.53 -3.91
N TRP A 18 12.58 6.95 -5.05
CA TRP A 18 12.00 6.66 -6.35
C TRP A 18 12.33 5.24 -6.80
N VAL A 19 11.31 4.51 -7.25
CA VAL A 19 11.45 3.25 -7.96
C VAL A 19 10.98 3.46 -9.39
N LEU A 20 11.94 3.45 -10.31
CA LEU A 20 11.71 3.57 -11.74
C LEU A 20 11.68 2.18 -12.38
N LYS A 21 10.65 1.89 -13.17
CA LYS A 21 10.50 0.62 -13.88
C LYS A 21 9.87 0.81 -15.25
N ASN A 22 10.53 0.26 -16.27
CA ASN A 22 9.96 0.21 -17.60
C ASN A 22 9.05 -1.01 -17.72
N LYS A 23 7.77 -0.79 -18.01
CA LYS A 23 6.84 -1.84 -18.41
C LYS A 23 7.14 -2.16 -19.86
N LYS A 24 7.54 -3.41 -20.12
CA LYS A 24 7.78 -3.94 -21.46
C LYS A 24 6.62 -4.83 -21.89
N ASP A 25 6.38 -4.93 -23.19
CA ASP A 25 5.46 -5.91 -23.76
C ASP A 25 6.12 -7.30 -23.89
N LYS A 26 5.42 -8.26 -24.49
CA LYS A 26 5.94 -9.63 -24.72
C LYS A 26 7.16 -9.67 -25.65
N ARG A 27 7.38 -8.62 -26.46
CA ARG A 27 8.50 -8.48 -27.40
C ARG A 27 9.67 -7.69 -26.81
N GLY A 28 9.56 -7.25 -25.55
CA GLY A 28 10.59 -6.47 -24.86
C GLY A 28 10.55 -4.97 -25.15
N ILE A 29 9.58 -4.48 -25.92
CA ILE A 29 9.42 -3.06 -26.26
C ILE A 29 8.84 -2.33 -25.05
N VAL A 30 9.44 -1.19 -24.69
CA VAL A 30 8.98 -0.37 -23.57
C VAL A 30 7.65 0.29 -23.94
N ILE A 31 6.58 -0.14 -23.29
CA ILE A 31 5.23 0.41 -23.47
C ILE A 31 4.90 1.53 -22.48
N ARG A 32 5.56 1.57 -21.32
CA ARG A 32 5.32 2.59 -20.30
C ARG A 32 6.46 2.70 -19.29
N ASN A 33 6.90 3.90 -19.00
CA ASN A 33 7.76 4.17 -17.85
C ASN A 33 6.89 4.33 -16.60
N LYS A 34 7.21 3.63 -15.51
CA LYS A 34 6.53 3.73 -14.22
C LYS A 34 7.48 4.31 -13.20
N ALA A 35 7.07 5.38 -12.55
CA ALA A 35 7.70 5.90 -11.34
C ALA A 35 6.79 5.62 -10.15
N ARG A 36 7.37 5.17 -9.03
CA ARG A 36 6.67 5.04 -7.76
C ARG A 36 7.52 5.66 -6.67
N LEU A 37 6.90 6.47 -5.83
CA LEU A 37 7.51 6.92 -4.59
C LEU A 37 7.16 5.90 -3.50
N VAL A 38 8.18 5.37 -2.84
CA VAL A 38 7.99 4.31 -1.83
C VAL A 38 8.76 4.63 -0.57
N ALA A 39 8.16 4.33 0.58
CA ALA A 39 8.83 4.31 1.86
C ALA A 39 9.91 3.22 1.88
N GLN A 40 11.04 3.52 2.52
CA GLN A 40 12.10 2.56 2.74
C GLN A 40 11.74 1.72 3.97
N GLY A 41 11.20 0.53 3.73
CA GLY A 41 10.65 -0.36 4.77
C GLY A 41 11.64 -0.96 5.77
N HIS A 42 12.86 -0.45 5.86
CA HIS A 42 13.85 -0.90 6.85
C HIS A 42 13.78 -0.11 8.17
N THR A 43 12.72 0.68 8.37
CA THR A 43 12.55 1.52 9.56
C THR A 43 11.66 0.87 10.62
N GLN A 44 11.02 -0.27 10.30
CA GLN A 44 10.19 -1.00 11.27
C GLN A 44 11.07 -1.66 12.32
N GLU A 45 10.75 -1.49 13.59
CA GLU A 45 11.45 -2.11 14.71
C GLU A 45 10.65 -3.32 15.25
N GLU A 46 11.27 -4.50 15.28
CA GLU A 46 10.67 -5.74 15.81
C GLU A 46 10.24 -5.52 17.27
N ARG A 47 8.99 -5.88 17.61
CA ARG A 47 8.31 -5.65 18.92
C ARG A 47 7.81 -4.22 19.19
N ILE A 48 7.91 -3.31 18.23
CA ILE A 48 7.32 -1.97 18.30
C ILE A 48 6.25 -1.83 17.21
N ASP A 49 6.64 -2.06 15.95
CA ASP A 49 5.76 -1.82 14.79
C ASP A 49 5.20 -3.10 14.14
N TYR A 50 5.69 -4.28 14.57
CA TYR A 50 5.36 -5.56 13.93
C TYR A 50 4.07 -6.20 14.46
N ASP A 51 3.67 -5.86 15.68
CA ASP A 51 2.51 -6.46 16.35
C ASP A 51 1.19 -5.74 15.99
N GLU A 52 1.26 -4.56 15.36
CA GLU A 52 0.10 -3.84 14.86
C GLU A 52 -0.28 -4.30 13.44
N VAL A 53 -1.14 -5.30 13.35
CA VAL A 53 -1.61 -5.84 12.06
C VAL A 53 -2.87 -5.11 11.59
N PHE A 54 -2.71 -4.07 10.75
CA PHE A 54 -3.83 -3.27 10.22
C PHE A 54 -4.56 -3.88 9.01
N ALA A 55 -4.03 -4.95 8.40
CA ALA A 55 -4.62 -5.53 7.19
C ALA A 55 -5.56 -6.72 7.53
N PRO A 56 -6.87 -6.61 7.32
CA PRO A 56 -7.77 -7.76 7.44
C PRO A 56 -7.52 -8.72 6.27
N VAL A 57 -6.69 -9.73 6.49
CA VAL A 57 -6.51 -10.81 5.51
C VAL A 57 -7.70 -11.77 5.65
N ALA A 58 -8.61 -11.72 4.68
CA ALA A 58 -9.71 -12.67 4.63
C ALA A 58 -9.18 -14.12 4.57
N ARG A 59 -9.60 -14.97 5.51
CA ARG A 59 -9.16 -16.36 5.57
C ARG A 59 -9.81 -17.17 4.45
N THR A 60 -9.01 -17.82 3.60
CA THR A 60 -9.50 -18.61 2.45
C THR A 60 -10.51 -19.70 2.85
N LYS A 61 -10.35 -20.30 4.04
CA LYS A 61 -11.33 -21.29 4.57
C LYS A 61 -12.71 -20.67 4.80
N ALA A 62 -12.77 -19.44 5.32
CA ALA A 62 -14.03 -18.74 5.56
C ALA A 62 -14.72 -18.35 4.25
N ILE A 63 -13.96 -17.87 3.26
CA ILE A 63 -14.50 -17.56 1.92
C ILE A 63 -15.10 -18.81 1.27
N ARG A 64 -14.41 -19.96 1.35
CA ARG A 64 -14.91 -21.22 0.79
C ARG A 64 -16.20 -21.68 1.46
N LEU A 65 -16.28 -21.59 2.79
CA LEU A 65 -17.49 -21.94 3.54
C LEU A 65 -18.66 -21.03 3.15
N PHE A 66 -18.43 -19.72 3.06
CA PHE A 66 -19.42 -18.75 2.64
C PHE A 66 -19.97 -19.05 1.23
N LEU A 67 -19.10 -19.30 0.26
CA LEU A 67 -19.52 -19.64 -1.11
C LEU A 67 -20.29 -20.97 -1.18
N ALA A 68 -19.86 -21.98 -0.43
CA ALA A 68 -20.57 -23.25 -0.36
C ALA A 68 -21.99 -23.09 0.21
N TYR A 69 -22.13 -22.29 1.27
CA TYR A 69 -23.42 -21.99 1.86
C TYR A 69 -24.32 -21.14 0.94
N ALA A 70 -23.76 -20.11 0.31
CA ALA A 70 -24.49 -19.28 -0.65
C ALA A 70 -25.02 -20.11 -1.82
N SER A 71 -24.22 -21.05 -2.32
CA SER A 71 -24.65 -22.02 -3.35
C SER A 71 -25.79 -22.92 -2.86
N PHE A 72 -25.71 -23.42 -1.62
CA PHE A 72 -26.73 -24.30 -1.04
C PHE A 72 -28.09 -23.60 -0.86
N ILE A 73 -28.09 -22.33 -0.44
CA ILE A 73 -29.31 -21.54 -0.23
C ILE A 73 -29.81 -20.86 -1.52
N GLY A 74 -29.00 -20.86 -2.59
CA GLY A 74 -29.34 -20.19 -3.85
C GLY A 74 -29.15 -18.67 -3.81
N PHE A 75 -28.27 -18.15 -2.94
CA PHE A 75 -27.94 -16.74 -2.88
C PHE A 75 -27.05 -16.32 -4.05
N THR A 76 -27.38 -15.17 -4.65
CA THR A 76 -26.53 -14.54 -5.64
C THR A 76 -25.42 -13.76 -4.93
N VAL A 77 -24.17 -14.12 -5.20
CA VAL A 77 -22.99 -13.44 -4.64
C VAL A 77 -22.40 -12.50 -5.67
N TYR A 78 -22.14 -11.26 -5.27
CA TYR A 78 -21.44 -10.27 -6.07
C TYR A 78 -20.02 -10.07 -5.54
N GLN A 79 -19.05 -9.97 -6.44
CA GLN A 79 -17.67 -9.65 -6.11
C GLN A 79 -17.37 -8.21 -6.55
N MET A 80 -16.82 -7.42 -5.64
CA MET A 80 -16.33 -6.07 -5.93
C MET A 80 -14.84 -5.99 -5.61
N ASP A 81 -14.03 -5.72 -6.63
CA ASP A 81 -12.62 -5.39 -6.46
C ASP A 81 -12.45 -3.87 -6.44
N VAL A 82 -12.13 -3.33 -5.28
CA VAL A 82 -11.95 -1.89 -5.11
C VAL A 82 -10.52 -1.52 -5.52
N LYS A 83 -10.37 -0.93 -6.71
CA LYS A 83 -9.08 -0.54 -7.30
C LYS A 83 -8.19 0.36 -6.42
N SER A 84 -8.77 1.01 -5.41
CA SER A 84 -8.12 2.04 -4.59
C SER A 84 -8.57 2.04 -3.14
N ALA A 85 -8.77 0.86 -2.53
CA ALA A 85 -9.29 0.72 -1.16
C ALA A 85 -8.44 1.44 -0.08
N PHE A 86 -7.16 1.72 -0.37
CA PHE A 86 -6.21 2.30 0.59
C PHE A 86 -5.86 3.78 0.35
N LEU A 87 -6.40 4.43 -0.70
CA LEU A 87 -5.78 5.67 -1.22
C LEU A 87 -6.55 6.98 -0.95
N TYR A 88 -7.75 6.93 -0.39
CA TYR A 88 -8.59 8.14 -0.24
C TYR A 88 -8.92 8.53 1.20
N ASN A 89 -8.47 7.76 2.20
CA ASN A 89 -8.69 8.19 3.57
C ASN A 89 -7.71 9.32 3.90
N THR A 90 -8.20 10.38 4.54
CA THR A 90 -7.34 11.38 5.16
C THR A 90 -6.60 10.73 6.32
N ILE A 91 -5.29 10.92 6.36
CA ILE A 91 -4.46 10.50 7.48
C ILE A 91 -4.63 11.59 8.55
N ASP A 92 -5.04 11.21 9.76
CA ASP A 92 -5.20 12.15 10.89
C ASP A 92 -3.82 12.46 11.52
N GLU A 93 -2.83 11.60 11.30
CA GLU A 93 -1.46 11.79 11.75
C GLU A 93 -0.64 12.74 10.83
N GLU A 94 0.16 13.58 11.46
CA GLU A 94 1.17 14.37 10.76
C GLU A 94 2.39 13.49 10.42
N VAL A 95 2.66 13.32 9.12
CA VAL A 95 3.75 12.46 8.64
C VAL A 95 4.83 13.30 7.96
N TYR A 96 6.06 13.19 8.46
CA TYR A 96 7.24 13.82 7.86
C TYR A 96 7.99 12.81 6.98
N VAL A 97 8.33 13.21 5.77
CA VAL A 97 9.11 12.40 4.82
C VAL A 97 10.41 13.11 4.47
N MET A 98 11.51 12.37 4.35
CA MET A 98 12.76 12.92 3.82
C MET A 98 12.61 13.19 2.33
N GLN A 99 13.18 14.29 1.84
CA GLN A 99 13.22 14.53 0.41
C GLN A 99 13.95 13.37 -0.29
N PRO A 100 13.36 12.73 -1.32
CA PRO A 100 13.99 11.60 -1.96
C PRO A 100 15.15 12.07 -2.84
N PRO A 101 16.19 11.24 -3.03
CA PRO A 101 17.31 11.58 -3.89
C PRO A 101 16.85 11.89 -5.32
N GLY A 102 17.40 12.94 -5.93
CA GLY A 102 17.06 13.34 -7.30
C GLY A 102 15.82 14.22 -7.42
N PHE A 103 15.32 14.76 -6.31
CA PHE A 103 14.65 16.06 -6.28
C PHE A 103 15.67 17.19 -6.15
#